data_AF-A0A537VRJ9-F1
#
_entry.id   AF-A0A537VRJ9-F1
#
_cell.length_a   1.000
_cell.length_b   1.000
_cell.length_c   1.000
_cell.angle_alpha   90.00
_cell.angle_beta   90.00
_cell.angle_gamma   90.00
#
_symmetry.space_group_name_H-M   'P 1'
#
loop_
_entity.id
_entity.type
_entity.pdbx_description
1 polymer ?
#
loop_
_entity_poly.entity_id
_entity_poly.type
_entity_poly.pdbx_seq_one_letter_code
_entity_poly.pdbx_strand_id
1 'polypeptide(L)'
;MATTTASDGLQNSGVQNSTTRGVDDSSVIRIFQLASSLGILVFLGFLIVSERANLDGSLPEIALWAAVALAADLMLVRVGKGVTLTMSLPVSLAAALLFAPGFAAIVAFAGCLDPMEVRGESSVSRAIFNRAQVALATTAAAFVFRIGDVNAAAWPTVALWSLVALGADFAVNAAFVVLTIVLRDKASPLAAVRLLFGSAPADSTVLYISMGLVAPLIAAIYLAAGGWGLLFCLVPLALARGGLVRAERLHEAKERVATKDEALRRSTESVGEERRDERVALAGELHDEVLPPLFKVHLMGQVLKEDLDAGRLLDLDSDLPELLAATAASQAAVRHLVDHLRRSSLGPDGLVGTIRLLAEHLQSNGAPPVDLFLEDLAGSDEALLVLYQVAREALTN
;
A
#
# COMPACT_ATOMS: atom_id res chain seq x y z
N MET A 1 -10.73 39.43 -0.94
CA MET A 1 -9.28 39.21 -0.76
C MET A 1 -9.10 38.74 0.67
N ALA A 2 -9.24 37.44 0.97
CA ALA A 2 -8.25 36.37 0.77
C ALA A 2 -7.03 36.60 1.68
N THR A 3 -6.58 35.69 2.55
CA THR A 3 -7.00 34.34 2.96
C THR A 3 -6.12 34.04 4.19
N THR A 4 -6.69 33.57 5.30
CA THR A 4 -5.91 33.14 6.47
C THR A 4 -6.40 31.76 6.88
N THR A 5 -5.59 30.78 6.49
CA THR A 5 -5.26 29.53 7.19
C THR A 5 -6.19 29.04 8.32
N ALA A 6 -6.99 28.02 8.01
CA ALA A 6 -7.48 27.04 8.97
C ALA A 6 -7.63 25.69 8.26
N SER A 7 -6.49 25.05 7.99
CA SER A 7 -6.37 23.70 7.44
C SER A 7 -5.30 22.97 8.25
N ASP A 8 -5.63 22.55 9.47
CA ASP A 8 -4.74 21.74 10.30
C ASP A 8 -5.50 20.91 11.35
N GLY A 9 -6.56 20.22 10.93
CA GLY A 9 -7.44 19.48 11.84
C GLY A 9 -7.81 18.04 11.44
N LEU A 10 -7.29 17.49 10.34
CA LEU A 10 -7.79 16.20 9.81
C LEU A 10 -6.72 15.22 9.30
N GLN A 11 -5.49 15.27 9.81
CA GLN A 11 -4.46 14.27 9.50
C GLN A 11 -3.75 13.77 10.76
N ASN A 12 -4.48 13.14 11.68
CA ASN A 12 -3.87 12.17 12.60
C ASN A 12 -4.93 11.24 13.24
N SER A 13 -5.67 10.51 12.41
CA SER A 13 -6.28 9.25 12.86
C SER A 13 -5.47 8.13 12.24
N GLY A 14 -4.41 7.76 12.94
CA GLY A 14 -3.64 6.56 12.65
C GLY A 14 -4.60 5.38 12.53
N VAL A 15 -4.77 4.90 11.30
CA VAL A 15 -5.26 3.56 11.03
C VAL A 15 -4.20 2.62 11.61
N GLN A 16 -4.29 2.39 12.91
CA GLN A 16 -3.52 1.37 13.59
C GLN A 16 -3.89 0.05 12.92
N ASN A 17 -2.90 -0.56 12.27
CA ASN A 17 -2.89 -1.97 11.90
C ASN A 17 -3.14 -2.81 13.17
N SER A 18 -4.41 -3.08 13.47
CA SER A 18 -4.86 -3.85 14.63
C SER A 18 -5.16 -5.31 14.27
N THR A 19 -4.41 -5.89 13.32
CA THR A 19 -4.58 -7.29 12.88
C THR A 19 -3.65 -8.29 13.54
N THR A 20 -2.82 -7.93 14.53
CA THR A 20 -1.93 -8.90 15.19
C THR A 20 -1.66 -8.59 16.66
N ARG A 21 -2.58 -9.04 17.52
CA ARG A 21 -2.31 -9.58 18.87
C ARG A 21 -3.64 -10.05 19.44
N GLY A 22 -3.65 -11.24 20.05
CA GLY A 22 -4.78 -11.74 20.84
C GLY A 22 -5.04 -10.80 22.03
N VAL A 23 -5.75 -9.71 21.77
CA VAL A 23 -6.39 -8.90 22.80
C VAL A 23 -7.51 -9.78 23.33
N ASP A 24 -7.55 -9.98 24.65
CA ASP A 24 -8.66 -10.62 25.33
C ASP A 24 -9.97 -10.07 24.77
N ASP A 25 -10.67 -10.87 23.95
CA ASP A 25 -12.03 -10.55 23.54
C ASP A 25 -12.80 -10.16 24.80
N SER A 26 -13.33 -8.94 24.84
CA SER A 26 -14.13 -8.44 25.98
C SER A 26 -15.14 -9.52 26.38
N SER A 27 -15.39 -9.68 27.69
CA SER A 27 -16.34 -10.68 28.20
C SER A 27 -17.69 -10.62 27.47
N VAL A 28 -18.11 -9.43 27.05
CA VAL A 28 -19.34 -9.22 26.24
C VAL A 28 -19.26 -9.93 24.89
N ILE A 29 -18.13 -9.83 24.18
CA ILE A 29 -17.90 -10.46 22.88
C ILE A 29 -17.87 -11.98 23.03
N ARG A 30 -17.21 -12.50 24.07
CA ARG A 30 -17.18 -13.95 24.34
C ARG A 30 -18.57 -14.49 24.65
N ILE A 31 -19.34 -13.80 25.48
CA ILE A 31 -20.73 -14.17 25.79
C ILE A 31 -21.57 -14.18 24.51
N PHE A 32 -21.47 -13.14 23.69
CA PHE A 32 -22.16 -13.08 22.40
C PHE A 32 -21.78 -14.26 21.50
N GLN A 33 -20.47 -14.48 21.28
CA GLN A 33 -19.96 -15.59 20.46
C GLN A 33 -20.49 -16.94 20.95
N LEU A 34 -20.41 -17.22 22.25
CA LEU A 34 -20.85 -18.49 22.83
C LEU A 34 -22.38 -18.65 22.77
N ALA A 35 -23.14 -17.60 23.09
CA ALA A 35 -24.60 -17.65 23.05
C ALA A 35 -25.13 -17.85 21.62
N SER A 36 -24.57 -17.11 20.65
CA SER A 36 -24.88 -17.29 19.23
C SER A 36 -24.47 -18.67 18.74
N SER A 37 -23.25 -19.12 19.06
CA SER A 37 -22.79 -20.47 18.71
C SER A 37 -23.72 -21.55 19.25
N LEU A 38 -24.12 -21.45 20.52
CA LEU A 38 -25.02 -22.41 21.14
C LEU A 38 -26.38 -22.42 20.44
N GLY A 39 -26.98 -21.26 20.19
CA GLY A 39 -28.25 -21.17 19.48
C GLY A 39 -28.18 -21.77 18.07
N ILE A 40 -27.10 -21.49 17.34
CA ILE A 40 -26.87 -22.05 16.00
C ILE A 40 -26.68 -23.56 16.08
N LEU A 41 -25.84 -24.06 16.98
CA LEU A 41 -25.57 -25.50 17.12
C LEU A 41 -26.82 -26.28 17.54
N VAL A 42 -27.67 -25.71 18.40
CA VAL A 42 -28.97 -26.31 18.75
C VAL A 42 -29.89 -26.38 17.53
N PHE A 43 -29.98 -25.29 16.75
CA PHE A 43 -30.75 -25.27 15.52
C PHE A 43 -30.24 -26.30 14.49
N LEU A 44 -28.93 -26.33 14.23
CA LEU A 44 -28.32 -27.28 13.31
C LEU A 44 -28.45 -28.72 13.81
N GLY A 45 -28.31 -28.96 15.11
CA GLY A 45 -28.53 -30.27 15.72
C GLY A 45 -29.97 -30.75 15.54
N PHE A 46 -30.95 -29.88 15.75
CA PHE A 46 -32.35 -30.18 15.49
C PHE A 46 -32.61 -30.50 14.01
N LEU A 47 -32.00 -29.73 13.10
CA LEU A 47 -32.09 -29.95 11.65
C LEU A 47 -31.47 -31.29 11.23
N ILE A 48 -30.30 -31.64 11.75
CA ILE A 48 -29.64 -32.92 11.48
C ILE A 48 -30.49 -34.09 11.99
N VAL A 49 -31.09 -33.95 13.17
CA VAL A 49 -31.97 -34.99 13.74
C VAL A 49 -33.26 -35.14 12.93
N SER A 50 -33.85 -34.04 12.46
CA SER A 50 -35.06 -34.08 11.64
C SER A 50 -34.80 -34.69 10.26
N GLU A 51 -33.59 -34.53 9.72
CA GLU A 51 -33.17 -35.08 8.43
C GLU A 51 -32.39 -36.40 8.54
N ARG A 52 -32.39 -37.07 9.71
CA ARG A 52 -31.59 -38.29 9.96
C ARG A 52 -31.74 -39.36 8.89
N ALA A 53 -32.96 -39.56 8.37
CA ALA A 53 -33.23 -40.58 7.35
C ALA A 53 -32.52 -40.29 6.02
N ASN A 54 -32.24 -39.01 5.72
CA ASN A 54 -31.48 -38.60 4.54
C ASN A 54 -29.95 -38.70 4.78
N LEU A 55 -29.52 -38.83 6.03
CA LEU A 55 -28.12 -38.89 6.44
C LEU A 55 -27.66 -40.33 6.73
N ASP A 56 -28.60 -41.27 6.86
CA ASP A 56 -28.29 -42.67 7.11
C ASP A 56 -27.50 -43.26 5.93
N GLY A 57 -26.27 -43.70 6.19
CA GLY A 57 -25.38 -44.31 5.19
C GLY A 57 -24.51 -43.32 4.39
N SER A 58 -24.70 -42.01 4.52
CA SER A 58 -23.93 -40.99 3.78
C SER A 58 -22.71 -40.45 4.52
N LEU A 59 -22.35 -41.02 5.68
CA LEU A 59 -21.14 -40.64 6.44
C LEU A 59 -19.84 -40.62 5.61
N PRO A 60 -19.53 -41.61 4.75
CA PRO A 60 -18.32 -41.56 3.93
C PRO A 60 -18.34 -40.39 2.93
N GLU A 61 -19.51 -40.05 2.40
CA GLU A 61 -19.71 -38.95 1.47
C GLU A 61 -19.56 -37.61 2.19
N ILE A 62 -20.19 -37.44 3.36
CA ILE A 62 -20.00 -36.27 4.23
C ILE A 62 -18.51 -36.09 4.55
N ALA A 63 -17.82 -37.16 4.93
CA ALA A 63 -16.40 -37.11 5.26
C ALA A 63 -15.54 -36.68 4.05
N LEU A 64 -15.84 -37.18 2.86
CA LEU A 64 -15.15 -36.78 1.63
C LEU A 64 -15.37 -35.29 1.33
N TRP A 65 -16.63 -34.84 1.36
CA TRP A 65 -16.97 -33.43 1.11
C TRP A 65 -16.35 -32.49 2.14
N ALA A 66 -16.40 -32.85 3.43
CA ALA A 66 -15.75 -32.10 4.49
C ALA A 66 -14.22 -32.07 4.32
N ALA A 67 -13.59 -33.19 3.92
CA ALA A 67 -12.16 -33.24 3.67
C ALA A 67 -11.74 -32.38 2.47
N VAL A 68 -12.54 -32.33 1.41
CA VAL A 68 -12.27 -31.48 0.24
C VAL A 68 -12.49 -30.00 0.58
N ALA A 69 -13.55 -29.66 1.30
CA ALA A 69 -13.77 -28.31 1.81
C ALA A 69 -12.61 -27.86 2.72
N LEU A 70 -12.16 -28.75 3.62
CA LEU A 70 -11.01 -28.51 4.49
C LEU A 70 -9.72 -28.33 3.70
N ALA A 71 -9.48 -29.17 2.69
CA ALA A 71 -8.32 -29.04 1.81
C ALA A 71 -8.35 -27.72 1.03
N ALA A 72 -9.53 -27.30 0.55
CA ALA A 72 -9.74 -26.02 -0.09
C ALA A 72 -9.44 -24.86 0.88
N ASP A 73 -9.88 -24.91 2.13
CA ASP A 73 -9.56 -23.87 3.11
C ASP A 73 -8.10 -23.89 3.56
N LEU A 74 -7.46 -25.06 3.66
CA LEU A 74 -6.01 -25.17 3.89
C LEU A 74 -5.18 -24.61 2.74
N MET A 75 -5.74 -24.49 1.53
CA MET A 75 -5.18 -23.71 0.43
C MET A 75 -5.32 -22.20 0.68
N LEU A 76 -4.82 -21.76 1.83
CA LEU A 76 -4.92 -20.40 2.33
C LEU A 76 -4.34 -19.39 1.33
N VAL A 77 -5.17 -18.42 0.94
CA VAL A 77 -4.76 -17.21 0.22
C VAL A 77 -5.12 -16.03 1.10
N ARG A 78 -4.12 -15.24 1.49
CA ARG A 78 -4.36 -13.87 1.92
C ARG A 78 -4.46 -13.05 0.64
N VAL A 79 -5.51 -12.25 0.47
CA VAL A 79 -5.63 -11.33 -0.66
C VAL A 79 -5.67 -9.92 -0.08
N GLY A 80 -4.53 -9.24 -0.10
CA GLY A 80 -4.39 -7.84 0.24
C GLY A 80 -4.68 -7.50 1.71
N LYS A 81 -4.63 -6.19 2.00
CA LYS A 81 -4.79 -5.56 3.32
C LYS A 81 -6.18 -5.80 3.93
N GLY A 82 -6.48 -7.04 4.35
CA GLY A 82 -7.56 -7.34 5.30
C GLY A 82 -8.70 -8.25 4.83
N VAL A 83 -8.73 -8.71 3.57
CA VAL A 83 -9.82 -9.59 3.10
C VAL A 83 -9.30 -11.03 2.93
N THR A 84 -9.61 -11.88 3.90
CA THR A 84 -9.43 -13.33 3.78
C THR A 84 -10.70 -13.94 3.18
N LEU A 85 -10.64 -14.32 1.90
CA LEU A 85 -11.72 -15.08 1.27
C LEU A 85 -11.47 -16.57 1.53
N THR A 86 -12.46 -17.26 2.10
CA THR A 86 -12.44 -18.71 2.31
C THR A 86 -12.62 -19.43 0.97
N MET A 87 -11.70 -20.31 0.64
CA MET A 87 -11.71 -21.04 -0.63
C MET A 87 -12.63 -22.28 -0.59
N SER A 88 -13.17 -22.63 0.58
CA SER A 88 -14.18 -23.68 0.74
C SER A 88 -15.58 -23.28 0.24
N LEU A 89 -15.85 -21.99 0.01
CA LEU A 89 -17.20 -21.50 -0.35
C LEU A 89 -17.81 -22.21 -1.58
N PRO A 90 -17.10 -22.37 -2.72
CA PRO A 90 -17.67 -23.09 -3.87
C PRO A 90 -18.01 -24.56 -3.56
N VAL A 91 -17.22 -25.21 -2.69
CA VAL A 91 -17.42 -26.60 -2.29
C VAL A 91 -18.64 -26.72 -1.37
N SER A 92 -18.74 -25.87 -0.36
CA SER A 92 -19.88 -25.82 0.57
C SER A 92 -21.18 -25.47 -0.14
N LEU A 93 -21.15 -24.52 -1.08
CA LEU A 93 -22.32 -24.15 -1.88
C LEU A 93 -22.74 -25.25 -2.86
N ALA A 94 -21.78 -26.00 -3.42
CA ALA A 94 -22.07 -27.19 -4.23
C ALA A 94 -22.71 -28.31 -3.39
N ALA A 95 -22.23 -28.53 -2.16
CA ALA A 95 -22.87 -29.45 -1.23
C ALA A 95 -24.30 -29.01 -0.87
N ALA A 96 -24.51 -27.70 -0.67
CA ALA A 96 -25.83 -27.11 -0.43
C ALA A 96 -26.80 -27.27 -1.61
N LEU A 97 -26.29 -27.31 -2.85
CA LEU A 97 -27.08 -27.55 -4.05
C LEU A 97 -27.49 -29.03 -4.21
N LEU A 98 -26.61 -29.95 -3.83
CA LEU A 98 -26.80 -31.38 -4.10
C LEU A 98 -27.50 -32.15 -2.96
N PHE A 99 -27.30 -31.73 -1.72
CA PHE A 99 -27.72 -32.51 -0.55
C PHE A 99 -28.70 -31.75 0.35
N ALA A 100 -29.23 -32.46 1.33
CA ALA A 100 -30.10 -31.87 2.34
C ALA A 100 -29.36 -30.79 3.18
N PRO A 101 -30.04 -29.75 3.67
CA PRO A 101 -29.47 -28.71 4.52
C PRO A 101 -28.62 -29.24 5.69
N GLY A 102 -29.03 -30.33 6.34
CA GLY A 102 -28.24 -30.96 7.40
C GLY A 102 -26.88 -31.51 6.91
N PHE A 103 -26.82 -32.08 5.70
CA PHE A 103 -25.57 -32.53 5.09
C PHE A 103 -24.65 -31.35 4.82
N ALA A 104 -25.17 -30.30 4.18
CA ALA A 104 -24.39 -29.10 3.85
C ALA A 104 -23.89 -28.39 5.11
N ALA A 105 -24.70 -28.35 6.18
CA ALA A 105 -24.32 -27.82 7.47
C ALA A 105 -23.12 -28.56 8.09
N ILE A 106 -23.13 -29.89 8.07
CA ILE A 106 -22.02 -30.71 8.59
C ILE A 106 -20.75 -30.48 7.78
N VAL A 107 -20.86 -30.50 6.44
CA VAL A 107 -19.72 -30.26 5.54
C VAL A 107 -19.13 -28.88 5.77
N ALA A 108 -19.97 -27.83 5.85
CA ALA A 108 -19.51 -26.47 6.10
C ALA A 108 -18.88 -26.33 7.50
N PHE A 109 -19.47 -26.91 8.54
CA PHE A 109 -18.95 -26.84 9.90
C PHE A 109 -17.60 -27.56 10.04
N ALA A 110 -17.48 -28.78 9.50
CA ALA A 110 -16.27 -29.59 9.61
C ALA A 110 -15.18 -29.17 8.59
N GLY A 111 -15.60 -28.67 7.43
CA GLY A 111 -14.72 -28.26 6.34
C GLY A 111 -14.14 -26.87 6.51
N CYS A 112 -14.74 -26.00 7.32
CA CYS A 112 -14.19 -24.67 7.54
C CYS A 112 -13.10 -24.66 8.63
N LEU A 113 -12.00 -23.98 8.30
CA LEU A 113 -10.85 -23.86 9.19
C LEU A 113 -10.20 -22.49 9.04
N ASP A 114 -10.09 -21.78 10.16
CA ASP A 114 -9.51 -20.44 10.17
C ASP A 114 -7.97 -20.56 10.20
N PRO A 115 -7.21 -19.87 9.32
CA PRO A 115 -5.76 -19.82 9.41
C PRO A 115 -5.22 -19.38 10.79
N MET A 116 -5.98 -18.59 11.54
CA MET A 116 -5.63 -18.19 12.92
C MET A 116 -5.81 -19.34 13.92
N GLU A 117 -6.73 -20.27 13.68
CA GLU A 117 -6.92 -21.48 14.50
C GLU A 117 -5.70 -22.39 14.41
N VAL A 118 -5.16 -22.59 13.20
CA VAL A 118 -3.95 -23.41 12.97
C VAL A 118 -2.72 -22.81 13.63
N ARG A 119 -2.62 -21.48 13.70
CA ARG A 119 -1.50 -20.79 14.36
C ARG A 119 -1.68 -20.68 15.88
N GLY A 120 -2.80 -21.13 16.44
CA GLY A 120 -3.11 -20.94 17.87
C GLY A 120 -3.37 -19.48 18.26
N GLU A 121 -3.70 -18.62 17.29
CA GLU A 121 -3.96 -17.19 17.48
C GLU A 121 -5.44 -16.89 17.76
N SER A 122 -6.33 -17.86 17.54
CA SER A 122 -7.78 -17.72 17.72
C SER A 122 -8.24 -18.31 19.06
N SER A 123 -9.13 -17.60 19.75
CA SER A 123 -9.80 -18.14 20.94
C SER A 123 -10.76 -19.27 20.54
N VAL A 124 -10.97 -20.23 21.44
CA VAL A 124 -11.89 -21.36 21.19
C VAL A 124 -13.32 -20.86 20.92
N SER A 125 -13.77 -19.82 21.63
CA SER A 125 -15.10 -19.23 21.41
C SER A 125 -15.24 -18.65 20.01
N ARG A 126 -14.21 -17.95 19.52
CA ARG A 126 -14.19 -17.37 18.17
C ARG A 126 -14.14 -18.44 17.09
N ALA A 127 -13.34 -19.49 17.31
CA ALA A 127 -13.27 -20.62 16.37
C ALA A 127 -14.63 -21.31 16.21
N ILE A 128 -15.28 -21.67 17.33
CA ILE A 128 -16.61 -22.31 17.31
C ILE A 128 -17.65 -21.37 16.68
N PHE A 129 -17.62 -20.08 17.02
CA PHE A 129 -18.54 -19.09 16.46
C PHE A 129 -18.41 -18.97 14.94
N ASN A 130 -17.18 -18.83 14.43
CA ASN A 130 -16.93 -18.77 12.99
C ASN A 130 -17.43 -20.04 12.29
N ARG A 131 -17.14 -21.23 12.84
CA ARG A 131 -17.62 -22.50 12.25
C ARG A 131 -19.14 -22.60 12.23
N ALA A 132 -19.80 -22.27 13.35
CA ALA A 132 -21.25 -22.29 13.46
C ALA A 132 -21.90 -21.30 12.48
N GLN A 133 -21.35 -20.08 12.39
CA GLN A 133 -21.81 -19.05 11.46
C GLN A 133 -21.69 -19.49 10.00
N VAL A 134 -20.54 -20.04 9.58
CA VAL A 134 -20.35 -20.56 8.21
C VAL A 134 -21.35 -21.68 7.91
N ALA A 135 -21.54 -22.61 8.86
CA ALA A 135 -22.52 -23.68 8.71
C ALA A 135 -23.96 -23.16 8.58
N LEU A 136 -24.35 -22.15 9.37
CA LEU A 136 -25.66 -21.52 9.25
C LEU A 136 -25.84 -20.81 7.90
N ALA A 137 -24.83 -20.07 7.44
CA ALA A 137 -24.85 -19.37 6.15
C ALA A 137 -25.04 -20.36 4.99
N THR A 138 -24.28 -21.46 4.98
CA THR A 138 -24.40 -22.50 3.96
C THR A 138 -25.75 -23.22 4.05
N THR A 139 -26.29 -23.40 5.26
CA THR A 139 -27.65 -23.96 5.46
C THR A 139 -28.71 -23.05 4.85
N ALA A 140 -28.58 -21.72 4.98
CA ALA A 140 -29.49 -20.76 4.36
C ALA A 140 -29.45 -20.87 2.83
N ALA A 141 -28.26 -21.04 2.23
CA ALA A 141 -28.13 -21.32 0.81
C ALA A 141 -28.81 -22.64 0.40
N ALA A 142 -28.65 -23.71 1.19
CA ALA A 142 -29.31 -24.99 0.94
C ALA A 142 -30.85 -24.87 0.95
N PHE A 143 -31.40 -24.05 1.86
CA PHE A 143 -32.84 -23.74 1.86
C PHE A 143 -33.27 -23.00 0.59
N VAL A 144 -32.48 -22.05 0.10
CA VAL A 144 -32.77 -21.36 -1.18
C VAL A 144 -32.82 -22.34 -2.34
N PHE A 145 -31.84 -23.24 -2.45
CA PHE A 145 -31.84 -24.26 -3.50
C PHE A 145 -33.04 -25.21 -3.41
N ARG A 146 -33.44 -25.59 -2.19
CA ARG A 146 -34.61 -26.44 -1.97
C ARG A 146 -35.93 -25.72 -2.31
N ILE A 147 -36.07 -24.44 -1.95
CA ILE A 147 -37.25 -23.64 -2.29
C ILE A 147 -37.39 -23.48 -3.80
N GLY A 148 -36.26 -23.31 -4.50
CA GLY A 148 -36.23 -23.19 -5.95
C GLY A 148 -36.38 -24.51 -6.72
N ASP A 149 -36.48 -25.66 -6.03
CA ASP A 149 -36.46 -27.01 -6.61
C ASP A 149 -35.37 -27.17 -7.68
N VAL A 150 -34.15 -26.72 -7.33
CA VAL A 150 -33.11 -26.46 -8.31
C VAL A 150 -32.42 -27.75 -8.75
N ASN A 151 -32.47 -28.03 -10.04
CA ASN A 151 -31.71 -29.12 -10.64
C ASN A 151 -30.31 -28.63 -11.06
N ALA A 152 -29.26 -29.29 -10.58
CA ALA A 152 -27.87 -28.96 -10.88
C ALA A 152 -27.49 -28.99 -12.38
N ALA A 153 -28.23 -29.74 -13.20
CA ALA A 153 -28.02 -29.83 -14.64
C ALA A 153 -28.82 -28.80 -15.46
N ALA A 154 -29.75 -28.08 -14.84
CA ALA A 154 -30.68 -27.18 -15.55
C ALA A 154 -30.07 -25.79 -15.82
N TRP A 155 -29.12 -25.72 -16.76
CA TRP A 155 -28.57 -24.45 -17.22
C TRP A 155 -29.55 -23.71 -18.14
N PRO A 156 -29.71 -22.38 -18.02
CA PRO A 156 -28.96 -21.44 -17.15
C PRO A 156 -29.57 -21.24 -15.75
N THR A 157 -30.71 -21.84 -15.45
CA THR A 157 -31.49 -21.64 -14.21
C THR A 157 -30.68 -21.93 -12.95
N VAL A 158 -29.85 -22.98 -12.95
CA VAL A 158 -28.96 -23.32 -11.83
C VAL A 158 -28.00 -22.18 -11.48
N ALA A 159 -27.51 -21.44 -12.48
CA ALA A 159 -26.60 -20.30 -12.26
C ALA A 159 -27.32 -19.16 -11.54
N LEU A 160 -28.54 -18.83 -11.96
CA LEU A 160 -29.35 -17.80 -11.33
C LEU A 160 -29.61 -18.15 -9.86
N TRP A 161 -30.06 -19.36 -9.58
CA TRP A 161 -30.31 -19.81 -8.21
C TRP A 161 -29.03 -19.89 -7.38
N SER A 162 -27.88 -20.22 -7.99
CA SER A 162 -26.60 -20.20 -7.29
C SER A 162 -26.24 -18.79 -6.82
N LEU A 163 -26.56 -17.75 -7.60
CA LEU A 163 -26.37 -16.36 -7.18
C LEU A 163 -27.34 -15.94 -6.08
N VAL A 164 -28.60 -16.39 -6.12
CA VAL A 164 -29.58 -16.12 -5.05
C VAL A 164 -29.15 -16.81 -3.75
N ALA A 165 -28.70 -18.07 -3.84
CA ALA A 165 -28.20 -18.84 -2.70
C ALA A 165 -26.92 -18.23 -2.13
N LEU A 166 -25.99 -17.79 -2.98
CA LEU A 166 -24.81 -17.01 -2.59
C LEU A 166 -25.21 -15.72 -1.84
N GLY A 167 -26.25 -15.02 -2.30
CA GLY A 167 -26.78 -13.84 -1.63
C GLY A 167 -27.31 -14.14 -0.23
N ALA A 168 -27.99 -15.27 -0.04
CA ALA A 168 -28.48 -15.72 1.27
C ALA A 168 -27.33 -16.11 2.21
N ASP A 169 -26.35 -16.88 1.71
CA ASP A 169 -25.12 -17.21 2.45
C ASP A 169 -24.42 -15.94 2.92
N PHE A 170 -24.16 -15.01 1.99
CA PHE A 170 -23.53 -13.73 2.27
C PHE A 170 -24.32 -12.91 3.29
N ALA A 171 -25.64 -12.81 3.16
CA ALA A 171 -26.46 -12.00 4.05
C ALA A 171 -26.39 -12.51 5.49
N VAL A 172 -26.49 -13.83 5.69
CA VAL A 172 -26.35 -14.46 7.01
C VAL A 172 -24.94 -14.25 7.55
N ASN A 173 -23.92 -14.56 6.75
CA ASN A 173 -22.52 -14.41 7.13
C ASN A 173 -22.21 -12.95 7.52
N ALA A 174 -22.55 -11.99 6.67
CA ALA A 174 -22.35 -10.56 6.89
C ALA A 174 -23.11 -10.05 8.12
N ALA A 175 -24.33 -10.53 8.41
CA ALA A 175 -25.08 -10.11 9.60
C ALA A 175 -24.30 -10.39 10.89
N PHE A 176 -23.70 -11.59 11.02
CA PHE A 176 -22.90 -11.95 12.19
C PHE A 176 -21.54 -11.25 12.23
N VAL A 177 -20.86 -11.11 11.09
CA VAL A 177 -19.58 -10.39 11.03
C VAL A 177 -19.77 -8.91 11.37
N VAL A 178 -20.75 -8.24 10.77
CA VAL A 178 -21.06 -6.83 11.03
C VAL A 178 -21.41 -6.64 12.50
N LEU A 179 -22.25 -7.50 13.08
CA LEU A 179 -22.60 -7.40 14.50
C LEU A 179 -21.37 -7.55 15.40
N THR A 180 -20.46 -8.45 15.06
CA THR A 180 -19.20 -8.63 15.79
C THR A 180 -18.31 -7.39 15.70
N ILE A 181 -18.17 -6.78 14.52
CA ILE A 181 -17.39 -5.54 14.32
C ILE A 181 -18.03 -4.38 15.11
N VAL A 182 -19.34 -4.21 15.03
CA VAL A 182 -20.07 -3.15 15.75
C VAL A 182 -19.90 -3.31 17.26
N LEU A 183 -19.99 -4.52 17.79
CA LEU A 183 -19.81 -4.79 19.23
C LEU A 183 -18.35 -4.59 19.68
N ARG A 184 -17.38 -4.95 18.84
CA ARG A 184 -15.95 -4.86 19.16
C ARG A 184 -15.42 -3.44 19.06
N ASP A 185 -15.68 -2.78 17.94
CA ASP A 185 -15.04 -1.50 17.58
C ASP A 185 -15.95 -0.31 17.87
N LYS A 186 -17.18 -0.56 18.37
CA LYS A 186 -18.23 0.47 18.57
C LYS A 186 -18.49 1.30 17.31
N ALA A 187 -18.22 0.71 16.15
CA ALA A 187 -18.38 1.35 14.85
C ALA A 187 -19.86 1.41 14.46
N SER A 188 -20.21 2.33 13.54
CA SER A 188 -21.54 2.33 12.94
C SER A 188 -21.73 1.09 12.05
N PRO A 189 -22.94 0.53 11.94
CA PRO A 189 -23.20 -0.63 11.08
C PRO A 189 -22.79 -0.41 9.62
N LEU A 190 -22.98 0.82 9.12
CA LEU A 190 -22.56 1.19 7.76
C LEU A 190 -21.04 1.16 7.59
N ALA A 191 -20.28 1.59 8.59
CA ALA A 191 -18.83 1.53 8.56
C ALA A 191 -18.34 0.08 8.58
N ALA A 192 -18.97 -0.79 9.37
CA ALA A 192 -18.67 -2.22 9.40
C ALA A 192 -18.97 -2.92 8.07
N VAL A 193 -20.06 -2.56 7.38
CA VAL A 193 -20.36 -3.06 6.02
C VAL A 193 -19.33 -2.57 5.01
N ARG A 194 -18.91 -1.30 5.06
CA ARG A 194 -17.85 -0.79 4.18
C ARG A 194 -16.52 -1.51 4.41
N LEU A 195 -16.22 -1.88 5.65
CA LEU A 195 -15.01 -2.61 6.00
C LEU A 195 -14.98 -4.02 5.36
N LEU A 196 -16.14 -4.69 5.24
CA LEU A 196 -16.25 -6.02 4.60
C LEU A 196 -15.79 -6.02 3.13
N PHE A 197 -16.09 -4.95 2.38
CA PHE A 197 -15.74 -4.85 0.96
C PHE A 197 -14.37 -4.20 0.71
N GLY A 198 -13.71 -3.70 1.76
CA GLY A 198 -12.38 -3.11 1.71
C GLY A 198 -12.28 -1.87 0.81
N SER A 199 -11.08 -1.59 0.31
CA SER A 199 -10.77 -0.44 -0.54
C SER A 199 -11.16 -0.62 -2.02
N ALA A 200 -11.46 -1.85 -2.45
CA ALA A 200 -11.82 -2.21 -3.83
C ALA A 200 -13.08 -3.10 -3.84
N PRO A 201 -14.27 -2.50 -3.65
CA PRO A 201 -15.52 -3.25 -3.49
C PRO A 201 -15.92 -4.01 -4.75
N ALA A 202 -15.64 -3.46 -5.94
CA ALA A 202 -15.97 -4.09 -7.22
C ALA A 202 -15.19 -5.41 -7.42
N ASP A 203 -13.88 -5.40 -7.22
CA ASP A 203 -13.02 -6.57 -7.40
C ASP A 203 -13.39 -7.70 -6.43
N SER A 204 -13.66 -7.34 -5.17
CA SER A 204 -14.11 -8.27 -4.13
C SER A 204 -15.46 -8.91 -4.50
N THR A 205 -16.38 -8.11 -5.04
CA THR A 205 -17.71 -8.58 -5.47
C THR A 205 -17.61 -9.52 -6.67
N VAL A 206 -16.77 -9.18 -7.67
CA VAL A 206 -16.55 -10.03 -8.85
C VAL A 206 -15.97 -11.37 -8.46
N LEU A 207 -14.97 -11.39 -7.56
CA LEU A 207 -14.40 -12.63 -7.04
C LEU A 207 -15.43 -13.48 -6.32
N TYR A 208 -16.27 -12.86 -5.48
CA TYR A 208 -17.30 -13.55 -4.71
C TYR A 208 -18.41 -14.13 -5.59
N ILE A 209 -18.89 -13.37 -6.58
CA ILE A 209 -19.85 -13.84 -7.60
C ILE A 209 -19.26 -15.01 -8.40
N SER A 210 -17.99 -14.93 -8.78
CA SER A 210 -17.29 -16.00 -9.50
C SER A 210 -17.29 -17.29 -8.70
N MET A 211 -17.03 -17.21 -7.38
CA MET A 211 -17.08 -18.38 -6.48
C MET A 211 -18.47 -19.02 -6.42
N GLY A 212 -19.54 -18.23 -6.40
CA GLY A 212 -20.91 -18.75 -6.46
C GLY A 212 -21.22 -19.46 -7.78
N LEU A 213 -20.68 -19.00 -8.91
CA LEU A 213 -20.86 -19.64 -10.21
C LEU A 213 -20.01 -20.91 -10.40
N VAL A 214 -18.93 -21.07 -9.63
CA VAL A 214 -18.13 -22.30 -9.63
C VAL A 214 -18.85 -23.45 -8.93
N ALA A 215 -19.70 -23.18 -7.94
CA ALA A 215 -20.44 -24.20 -7.20
C ALA A 215 -21.28 -25.16 -8.09
N PRO A 216 -22.14 -24.69 -9.02
CA PRO A 216 -22.88 -25.60 -9.90
C PRO A 216 -21.97 -26.40 -10.85
N LEU A 217 -20.78 -25.89 -11.19
CA LEU A 217 -19.79 -26.66 -11.96
C LEU A 217 -19.20 -27.80 -11.13
N ILE A 218 -18.85 -27.55 -9.86
CA ILE A 218 -18.40 -28.59 -8.93
C ILE A 218 -19.49 -29.64 -8.76
N ALA A 219 -20.75 -29.21 -8.60
CA ALA A 219 -21.89 -30.11 -8.49
C ALA A 219 -22.08 -30.97 -9.74
N ALA A 220 -21.99 -30.39 -10.95
CA ALA A 220 -22.09 -31.13 -12.20
C ALA A 220 -20.95 -32.15 -12.38
N ILE A 221 -19.72 -31.78 -12.02
CA ILE A 221 -18.56 -32.68 -12.05
C ILE A 221 -18.74 -33.84 -11.07
N TYR A 222 -19.27 -33.56 -9.87
CA TYR A 222 -19.57 -34.60 -8.88
C TYR A 222 -20.63 -35.58 -9.40
N LEU A 223 -21.71 -35.09 -10.00
CA LEU A 223 -22.74 -35.95 -10.57
C LEU A 223 -22.21 -36.82 -11.73
N ALA A 224 -21.22 -36.34 -12.48
CA ALA A 224 -20.64 -37.06 -13.61
C ALA A 224 -19.55 -38.08 -13.20
N ALA A 225 -18.71 -37.74 -12.22
CA ALA A 225 -17.50 -38.51 -11.88
C ALA A 225 -17.43 -38.95 -10.40
N GLY A 226 -18.47 -38.68 -9.62
CA GLY A 226 -18.54 -38.99 -8.19
C GLY A 226 -17.44 -38.33 -7.37
N GLY A 227 -17.01 -39.01 -6.32
CA GLY A 227 -15.99 -38.51 -5.40
C GLY A 227 -14.64 -38.19 -6.06
N TRP A 228 -14.27 -38.89 -7.14
CA TRP A 228 -13.06 -38.56 -7.90
C TRP A 228 -13.17 -37.20 -8.58
N GLY A 229 -14.32 -36.88 -9.16
CA GLY A 229 -14.59 -35.56 -9.73
C GLY A 229 -14.39 -34.44 -8.70
N LEU A 230 -14.91 -34.65 -7.49
CA LEU A 230 -14.76 -33.69 -6.38
C LEU A 230 -13.30 -33.51 -5.96
N LEU A 231 -12.50 -34.58 -5.90
CA LEU A 231 -11.07 -34.48 -5.62
C LEU A 231 -10.33 -33.71 -6.73
N PHE A 232 -10.67 -33.95 -7.99
CA PHE A 232 -10.08 -33.22 -9.12
C PHE A 232 -10.43 -31.72 -9.12
N CYS A 233 -11.56 -31.32 -8.54
CA CYS A 233 -11.90 -29.91 -8.36
C CYS A 233 -10.89 -29.15 -7.48
N LEU A 234 -10.08 -29.81 -6.66
CA LEU A 234 -9.00 -29.16 -5.92
C LEU A 234 -7.92 -28.57 -6.84
N VAL A 235 -7.71 -29.14 -8.04
CA VAL A 235 -6.70 -28.65 -8.99
C VAL A 235 -7.03 -27.23 -9.51
N PRO A 236 -8.21 -26.95 -10.09
CA PRO A 236 -8.56 -25.60 -10.50
C PRO A 236 -8.64 -24.63 -9.32
N LEU A 237 -9.07 -25.08 -8.12
CA LEU A 237 -9.02 -24.25 -6.91
C LEU A 237 -7.56 -23.87 -6.54
N ALA A 238 -6.62 -24.82 -6.62
CA ALA A 238 -5.20 -24.58 -6.39
C ALA A 238 -4.61 -23.60 -7.40
N LEU A 239 -4.99 -23.72 -8.67
CA LEU A 239 -4.56 -22.81 -9.74
C LEU A 239 -5.14 -21.40 -9.55
N ALA A 240 -6.42 -21.29 -9.21
CA ALA A 240 -7.07 -20.01 -8.89
C ALA A 240 -6.35 -19.32 -7.72
N ARG A 241 -6.02 -20.08 -6.68
CA ARG A 241 -5.15 -19.63 -5.59
C ARG A 241 -3.81 -19.12 -6.09
N GLY A 242 -3.12 -19.91 -6.91
CA GLY A 242 -1.82 -19.53 -7.48
C GLY A 242 -1.90 -18.21 -8.25
N GLY A 243 -2.99 -17.99 -8.99
CA GLY A 243 -3.29 -16.73 -9.68
C GLY A 243 -3.47 -15.56 -8.71
N LEU A 244 -4.29 -15.72 -7.67
CA LEU A 244 -4.56 -14.67 -6.67
C LEU A 244 -3.30 -14.25 -5.91
N VAL A 245 -2.50 -15.21 -5.46
CA VAL A 245 -1.21 -14.93 -4.78
C VAL A 245 -0.26 -14.17 -5.70
N ARG A 246 -0.21 -14.53 -6.99
CA ARG A 246 0.64 -13.81 -7.96
C ARG A 246 0.12 -12.39 -8.22
N ALA A 247 -1.19 -12.21 -8.31
CA ALA A 247 -1.81 -10.90 -8.50
C ALA A 247 -1.52 -9.97 -7.32
N GLU A 248 -1.59 -10.48 -6.08
CA GLU A 248 -1.24 -9.71 -4.88
C GLU A 248 0.23 -9.29 -4.88
N ARG A 249 1.16 -10.24 -5.14
CA ARG A 249 2.60 -9.93 -5.23
C ARG A 249 2.90 -8.89 -6.30
N LEU A 250 2.19 -8.95 -7.43
CA LEU A 250 2.29 -7.96 -8.50
C LEU A 250 1.80 -6.58 -8.03
N HIS A 251 0.69 -6.54 -7.28
CA HIS A 251 0.16 -5.30 -6.72
C HIS A 251 1.15 -4.65 -5.73
N GLU A 252 1.71 -5.44 -4.80
CA GLU A 252 2.74 -4.95 -3.87
C GLU A 252 4.02 -4.49 -4.58
N ALA A 253 4.43 -5.18 -5.64
CA ALA A 253 5.57 -4.77 -6.45
C ALA A 253 5.28 -3.43 -7.14
N LYS A 254 4.07 -3.25 -7.66
CA LYS A 254 3.64 -1.99 -8.27
C LYS A 254 3.60 -0.83 -7.28
N GLU A 255 3.05 -1.03 -6.07
CA GLU A 255 3.07 -0.01 -5.01
C GLU A 255 4.51 0.39 -4.65
N ARG A 256 5.42 -0.59 -4.51
CA ARG A 256 6.84 -0.33 -4.23
C ARG A 256 7.54 0.45 -5.35
N VAL A 257 7.24 0.14 -6.61
CA VAL A 257 7.78 0.89 -7.76
C VAL A 257 7.24 2.32 -7.75
N ALA A 258 5.94 2.52 -7.56
CA ALA A 258 5.35 3.85 -7.51
C ALA A 258 5.96 4.73 -6.40
N THR A 259 6.25 4.15 -5.23
CA THR A 259 6.91 4.89 -4.13
C THR A 259 8.35 5.28 -4.49
N LYS A 260 9.08 4.39 -5.17
CA LYS A 260 10.45 4.67 -5.64
C LYS A 260 10.47 5.73 -6.74
N ASP A 261 9.57 5.65 -7.70
CA ASP A 261 9.44 6.64 -8.78
C ASP A 261 9.14 8.03 -8.22
N GLU A 262 8.27 8.11 -7.22
CA GLU A 262 7.95 9.39 -6.56
C GLU A 262 9.16 9.95 -5.79
N ALA A 263 9.93 9.11 -5.09
CA ALA A 263 11.14 9.53 -4.42
C ALA A 263 12.23 10.01 -5.41
N LEU A 264 12.41 9.29 -6.53
CA LEU A 264 13.31 9.69 -7.61
C LEU A 264 12.89 11.01 -8.25
N ARG A 265 11.59 11.20 -8.47
CA ARG A 265 11.05 12.45 -9.02
C ARG A 265 11.38 13.63 -8.12
N ARG A 266 11.14 13.53 -6.81
CA ARG A 266 11.49 14.59 -5.84
C ARG A 266 12.97 14.88 -5.78
N SER A 267 13.82 13.85 -5.79
CA SER A 267 15.27 14.04 -5.82
C SER A 267 15.72 14.75 -7.10
N THR A 268 15.13 14.40 -8.25
CA THR A 268 15.44 15.05 -9.53
C THR A 268 14.98 16.51 -9.55
N GLU A 269 13.81 16.81 -9.00
CA GLU A 269 13.29 18.17 -8.86
C GLU A 269 14.21 19.02 -7.97
N SER A 270 14.62 18.50 -6.81
CA SER A 270 15.55 19.19 -5.90
C SER A 270 16.91 19.46 -6.55
N VAL A 271 17.47 18.50 -7.30
CA VAL A 271 18.73 18.72 -8.04
C VAL A 271 18.54 19.78 -9.12
N GLY A 272 17.39 19.81 -9.79
CA GLY A 272 17.06 20.83 -10.78
C GLY A 272 17.00 22.24 -10.18
N GLU A 273 16.41 22.38 -9.00
CA GLU A 273 16.36 23.64 -8.24
C GLU A 273 17.75 24.07 -7.79
N GLU A 274 18.53 23.16 -7.19
CA GLU A 274 19.91 23.44 -6.75
C GLU A 274 20.80 23.91 -7.90
N ARG A 275 20.71 23.26 -9.07
CA ARG A 275 21.44 23.70 -10.27
C ARG A 275 20.99 25.06 -10.79
N ARG A 276 19.72 25.41 -10.60
CA ARG A 276 19.20 26.72 -11.01
C ARG A 276 19.70 27.81 -10.07
N ASP A 277 19.69 27.54 -8.77
CA ASP A 277 20.20 28.45 -7.75
C ASP A 277 21.71 28.64 -7.89
N GLU A 278 22.47 27.57 -8.14
CA GLU A 278 23.89 27.65 -8.49
C GLU A 278 24.14 28.57 -9.69
N ARG A 279 23.34 28.44 -10.77
CA ARG A 279 23.50 29.29 -11.96
C ARG A 279 23.16 30.76 -11.69
N VAL A 280 22.16 31.02 -10.85
CA VAL A 280 21.79 32.39 -10.47
C VAL A 280 22.87 33.01 -9.59
N ALA A 281 23.36 32.26 -8.59
CA ALA A 281 24.48 32.68 -7.75
C ALA A 281 25.74 32.96 -8.59
N LEU A 282 26.08 32.04 -9.50
CA LEU A 282 27.21 32.20 -10.41
C LEU A 282 27.05 33.42 -11.32
N ALA A 283 25.84 33.68 -11.82
CA ALA A 283 25.59 34.88 -12.64
C ALA A 283 25.78 36.17 -11.82
N GLY A 284 25.44 36.18 -10.54
CA GLY A 284 25.71 37.28 -9.62
C GLY A 284 27.21 37.50 -9.41
N GLU A 285 27.95 36.45 -9.10
CA GLU A 285 29.40 36.50 -8.90
C GLU A 285 30.13 36.96 -10.17
N LEU A 286 29.71 36.48 -11.34
CA LEU A 286 30.25 36.89 -12.63
C LEU A 286 29.94 38.35 -12.95
N HIS A 287 28.76 38.84 -12.56
CA HIS A 287 28.40 40.25 -12.69
C HIS A 287 29.27 41.14 -11.80
N ASP A 288 29.52 40.73 -10.55
CA ASP A 288 30.19 41.57 -9.56
C ASP A 288 31.72 41.53 -9.65
N GLU A 289 32.32 40.39 -9.97
CA GLU A 289 33.79 40.26 -10.04
C GLU A 289 34.37 40.55 -11.44
N VAL A 290 33.66 40.19 -12.52
CA VAL A 290 34.23 40.18 -13.88
C VAL A 290 33.84 41.41 -14.70
N LEU A 291 32.60 41.91 -14.58
CA LEU A 291 32.14 43.06 -15.37
C LEU A 291 32.88 44.37 -15.03
N PRO A 292 33.14 44.74 -13.76
CA PRO A 292 33.79 46.01 -13.45
C PRO A 292 35.20 46.17 -14.08
N PRO A 293 36.13 45.20 -13.96
CA PRO A 293 37.44 45.34 -14.58
C PRO A 293 37.38 45.26 -16.11
N LEU A 294 36.46 44.47 -16.71
CA LEU A 294 36.26 44.47 -18.16
C LEU A 294 35.73 45.80 -18.68
N PHE A 295 34.78 46.42 -17.96
CA PHE A 295 34.25 47.73 -18.32
C PHE A 295 35.33 48.82 -18.21
N LYS A 296 36.19 48.74 -17.19
CA LYS A 296 37.36 49.63 -17.07
C LYS A 296 38.31 49.47 -18.27
N VAL A 297 38.63 48.24 -18.67
CA VAL A 297 39.44 47.98 -19.89
C VAL A 297 38.79 48.57 -21.14
N HIS A 298 37.47 48.43 -21.30
CA HIS A 298 36.74 48.97 -22.45
C HIS A 298 36.79 50.51 -22.50
N LEU A 299 36.48 51.18 -21.39
CA LEU A 299 36.52 52.64 -21.29
C LEU A 299 37.91 53.19 -21.57
N MET A 300 38.94 52.60 -20.96
CA MET A 300 40.33 53.04 -21.17
C MET A 300 40.80 52.80 -22.60
N GLY A 301 40.35 51.71 -23.23
CA GLY A 301 40.59 51.45 -24.65
C GLY A 301 39.93 52.50 -25.57
N GLN A 302 38.75 53.02 -25.20
CA GLN A 302 38.12 54.12 -25.94
C GLN A 302 38.88 55.44 -25.76
N VAL A 303 39.28 55.77 -24.52
CA VAL A 303 40.07 56.98 -24.23
C VAL A 303 41.39 56.98 -25.01
N LEU A 304 42.15 55.88 -24.95
CA LEU A 304 43.40 55.76 -25.74
C LEU A 304 43.18 55.94 -27.24
N LYS A 305 42.07 55.41 -27.78
CA LYS A 305 41.75 55.55 -29.20
C LYS A 305 41.46 57.02 -29.55
N GLU A 306 40.73 57.72 -28.70
CA GLU A 306 40.37 59.13 -28.90
C GLU A 306 41.60 60.05 -28.75
N ASP A 307 42.49 59.77 -27.81
CA ASP A 307 43.76 60.49 -27.65
C ASP A 307 44.73 60.26 -28.82
N LEU A 308 44.76 59.05 -29.37
CA LEU A 308 45.50 58.74 -30.58
C LEU A 308 44.95 59.49 -31.80
N ASP A 309 43.62 59.49 -31.99
CA ASP A 309 42.95 60.20 -33.09
C ASP A 309 43.12 61.73 -32.98
N ALA A 310 43.23 62.26 -31.76
CA ALA A 310 43.49 63.68 -31.48
C ALA A 310 44.98 64.09 -31.54
N GLY A 311 45.90 63.14 -31.75
CA GLY A 311 47.34 63.39 -31.82
C GLY A 311 48.02 63.71 -30.48
N ARG A 312 47.38 63.37 -29.36
CA ARG A 312 47.90 63.58 -27.99
C ARG A 312 48.83 62.44 -27.56
N LEU A 313 49.97 62.33 -28.25
CA LEU A 313 50.93 61.24 -28.08
C LEU A 313 51.60 61.20 -26.69
N LEU A 314 51.67 62.33 -25.97
CA LEU A 314 52.25 62.40 -24.63
C LEU A 314 51.29 61.84 -23.56
N ASP A 315 49.99 62.07 -23.71
CA ASP A 315 48.95 61.55 -22.80
C ASP A 315 48.73 60.05 -23.02
N LEU A 316 48.94 59.58 -24.25
CA LEU A 316 48.93 58.14 -24.58
C LEU A 316 50.00 57.35 -23.79
N ASP A 317 51.15 57.96 -23.55
CA ASP A 317 52.28 57.34 -22.83
C ASP A 317 51.98 57.19 -21.32
N SER A 318 51.12 58.04 -20.76
CA SER A 318 50.64 57.92 -19.37
C SER A 318 49.49 56.94 -19.19
N ASP A 319 48.64 56.80 -20.20
CA ASP A 319 47.38 56.04 -20.07
C ASP A 319 47.55 54.56 -20.44
N LEU A 320 48.55 54.24 -21.29
CA LEU A 320 48.87 52.87 -21.69
C LEU A 320 49.26 51.93 -20.52
N PRO A 321 50.09 52.34 -19.54
CA PRO A 321 50.37 51.54 -18.35
C PRO A 321 49.11 51.23 -17.53
N GLU A 322 48.20 52.19 -17.45
CA GLU A 322 46.99 52.04 -16.67
C GLU A 322 46.01 51.06 -17.36
N LEU A 323 45.94 51.05 -18.71
CA LEU A 323 45.18 50.07 -19.48
C LEU A 323 45.75 48.65 -19.31
N LEU A 324 47.08 48.51 -19.33
CA LEU A 324 47.76 47.23 -19.08
C LEU A 324 47.47 46.71 -17.66
N ALA A 325 47.45 47.60 -16.66
CA ALA A 325 47.09 47.24 -15.29
C ALA A 325 45.62 46.81 -15.17
N ALA A 326 44.69 47.52 -15.83
CA ALA A 326 43.28 47.14 -15.86
C ALA A 326 43.06 45.78 -16.57
N THR A 327 43.82 45.51 -17.64
CA THR A 327 43.75 44.24 -18.37
C THR A 327 44.30 43.09 -17.54
N ALA A 328 45.41 43.29 -16.82
CA ALA A 328 45.97 42.30 -15.90
C ALA A 328 45.00 42.00 -14.74
N ALA A 329 44.34 43.02 -14.19
CA ALA A 329 43.32 42.85 -13.16
C ALA A 329 42.11 42.06 -13.67
N SER A 330 41.63 42.34 -14.88
CA SER A 330 40.55 41.58 -15.52
C SER A 330 40.93 40.12 -15.76
N GLN A 331 42.16 39.86 -16.25
CA GLN A 331 42.67 38.50 -16.40
C GLN A 331 42.77 37.76 -15.06
N ALA A 332 43.20 38.44 -13.99
CA ALA A 332 43.27 37.86 -12.65
C ALA A 332 41.88 37.51 -12.12
N ALA A 333 40.88 38.38 -12.30
CA ALA A 333 39.50 38.13 -11.90
C ALA A 333 38.90 36.91 -12.63
N VAL A 334 39.06 36.81 -13.96
CA VAL A 334 38.61 35.64 -14.73
C VAL A 334 39.33 34.36 -14.30
N ARG A 335 40.65 34.43 -14.03
CA ARG A 335 41.40 33.26 -13.54
C ARG A 335 40.94 32.82 -12.17
N HIS A 336 40.68 33.77 -11.28
CA HIS A 336 40.15 33.51 -9.95
C HIS A 336 38.79 32.82 -10.01
N LEU A 337 37.88 33.34 -10.83
CA LEU A 337 36.54 32.77 -11.03
C LEU A 337 36.57 31.37 -11.67
N VAL A 338 37.47 31.15 -12.65
CA VAL A 338 37.68 29.82 -13.25
C VAL A 338 38.29 28.84 -12.25
N ASP A 339 39.23 29.28 -11.41
CA ASP A 339 39.82 28.43 -10.37
C ASP A 339 38.81 28.13 -9.25
N HIS A 340 37.94 29.09 -8.91
CA HIS A 340 36.79 28.90 -8.00
C HIS A 340 35.79 27.90 -8.57
N LEU A 341 35.35 28.07 -9.81
CA LEU A 341 34.46 27.12 -10.52
C LEU A 341 35.07 25.71 -10.64
N ARG A 342 36.40 25.62 -10.73
CA ARG A 342 37.12 24.36 -10.88
C ARG A 342 37.38 23.67 -9.54
N ARG A 343 37.42 24.42 -8.43
CA ARG A 343 37.57 23.89 -7.06
C ARG A 343 36.24 23.72 -6.32
N SER A 344 35.18 24.38 -6.78
CA SER A 344 33.86 24.38 -6.13
C SER A 344 32.97 23.25 -6.64
N SER A 345 33.02 22.13 -5.95
CA SER A 345 31.81 21.39 -5.59
C SER A 345 31.23 21.85 -4.24
N LEU A 346 32.02 22.57 -3.44
CA LEU A 346 31.69 23.20 -2.16
C LEU A 346 32.37 24.56 -2.09
N GLY A 347 31.78 25.51 -1.37
CA GLY A 347 32.14 26.94 -1.40
C GLY A 347 33.59 27.30 -0.99
N PRO A 348 33.92 28.61 -0.98
CA PRO A 348 35.29 29.12 -0.82
C PRO A 348 36.08 28.58 0.37
N ASP A 349 35.38 28.28 1.47
CA ASP A 349 35.95 27.81 2.74
C ASP A 349 35.85 26.27 2.93
N GLY A 350 35.60 25.53 1.84
CA GLY A 350 35.42 24.08 1.88
C GLY A 350 34.17 23.63 2.63
N LEU A 351 34.11 22.33 2.96
CA LEU A 351 32.94 21.71 3.61
C LEU A 351 32.57 22.39 4.93
N VAL A 352 33.55 22.66 5.79
CA VAL A 352 33.35 23.22 7.13
C VAL A 352 32.78 24.64 7.07
N GLY A 353 33.35 25.51 6.25
CA GLY A 353 32.86 26.88 6.11
C GLY A 353 31.46 26.92 5.48
N THR A 354 31.20 26.06 4.50
CA THR A 354 29.88 25.97 3.85
C THR A 354 28.80 25.50 4.83
N ILE A 355 29.09 24.57 5.76
CA ILE A 355 28.15 24.14 6.80
C ILE A 355 27.90 25.25 7.84
N ARG A 356 28.93 26.01 8.23
CA ARG A 356 28.76 27.16 9.15
C ARG A 356 27.85 28.22 8.56
N LEU A 357 28.09 28.62 7.30
CA LEU A 357 27.26 29.59 6.60
C LEU A 357 25.80 29.14 6.49
N LEU A 358 25.57 27.85 6.21
CA LEU A 358 24.22 27.30 6.16
C LEU A 358 23.51 27.39 7.53
N ALA A 359 24.18 27.01 8.62
CA ALA A 359 23.60 27.07 9.95
C ALA A 359 23.32 28.52 10.39
N GLU A 360 24.22 29.46 10.10
CA GLU A 360 24.01 30.89 10.34
C GLU A 360 22.82 31.43 9.54
N HIS A 361 22.68 31.02 8.27
CA HIS A 361 21.55 31.40 7.43
C HIS A 361 20.22 30.87 7.98
N LEU A 362 20.15 29.59 8.36
CA LEU A 362 18.95 28.99 8.95
C LEU A 362 18.55 29.68 10.26
N GLN A 363 19.52 29.98 11.12
CA GLN A 363 19.28 30.73 12.37
C GLN A 363 18.79 32.15 12.09
N SER A 364 19.34 32.83 11.09
CA SER A 364 18.89 34.17 10.68
C SER A 364 17.45 34.19 10.18
N ASN A 365 16.97 33.05 9.66
CA ASN A 365 15.59 32.85 9.20
C ASN A 365 14.64 32.28 10.28
N GLY A 366 15.09 32.22 11.54
CA GLY A 366 14.24 31.83 12.68
C GLY A 366 14.35 30.36 13.10
N ALA A 367 15.32 29.61 12.58
CA ALA A 367 15.62 28.27 13.10
C ALA A 367 16.25 28.35 14.51
N PRO A 368 16.11 27.28 15.34
CA PRO A 368 16.76 27.21 16.65
C PRO A 368 18.29 27.35 16.54
N PRO A 369 18.96 27.87 17.59
CA PRO A 369 20.41 27.91 17.62
C PRO A 369 20.99 26.49 17.55
N VAL A 370 21.97 26.30 16.66
CA VAL A 370 22.65 25.04 16.39
C VAL A 370 24.10 25.17 16.81
N ASP A 371 24.55 24.33 17.75
CA ASP A 371 25.95 24.18 18.12
C ASP A 371 26.67 23.25 17.13
N LEU A 372 27.63 23.79 16.40
CA LEU A 372 28.41 23.07 15.40
C LEU A 372 29.79 22.68 15.93
N PHE A 373 30.09 21.38 15.91
CA PHE A 373 31.43 20.83 16.14
C PHE A 373 31.93 20.23 14.82
N LEU A 374 32.80 20.98 14.14
CA LEU A 374 33.28 20.64 12.80
C LEU A 374 34.80 20.53 12.81
N GLU A 375 35.32 19.44 12.25
CA GLU A 375 36.74 19.23 12.00
C GLU A 375 37.00 19.23 10.49
N ASP A 376 38.19 19.70 10.10
CA ASP A 376 38.57 19.79 8.71
C ASP A 376 38.86 18.39 8.15
N LEU A 377 38.18 18.02 7.07
CA LEU A 377 38.19 16.68 6.50
C LEU A 377 38.76 16.73 5.09
N ALA A 378 39.88 16.02 4.88
CA ALA A 378 40.43 15.80 3.55
C ALA A 378 39.77 14.57 2.92
N GLY A 379 39.19 14.73 1.72
CA GLY A 379 38.51 13.67 0.97
C GLY A 379 38.47 13.97 -0.52
N SER A 380 37.93 13.05 -1.31
CA SER A 380 37.60 13.36 -2.70
C SER A 380 36.45 14.36 -2.76
N ASP A 381 36.45 15.23 -3.77
CA ASP A 381 35.42 16.26 -4.00
C ASP A 381 34.01 15.68 -3.94
N GLU A 382 33.79 14.50 -4.53
CA GLU A 382 32.52 13.77 -4.53
C GLU A 382 32.08 13.33 -3.11
N ALA A 383 33.03 12.90 -2.28
CA ALA A 383 32.74 12.48 -0.90
C ALA A 383 32.43 13.68 0.00
N LEU A 384 33.12 14.80 -0.19
CA LEU A 384 32.87 16.05 0.53
C LEU A 384 31.48 16.61 0.17
N LEU A 385 31.09 16.57 -1.11
CA LEU A 385 29.78 17.00 -1.59
C LEU A 385 28.63 16.18 -0.97
N VAL A 386 28.80 14.86 -0.91
CA VAL A 386 27.83 13.96 -0.24
C VAL A 386 27.74 14.26 1.25
N LEU A 387 28.87 14.50 1.93
CA LEU A 387 28.90 14.89 3.34
C LEU A 387 28.17 16.22 3.59
N TYR A 388 28.34 17.21 2.70
CA TYR A 388 27.61 18.46 2.78
C TYR A 388 26.11 18.25 2.62
N GLN A 389 25.67 17.46 1.64
CA GLN A 389 24.25 17.19 1.43
C GLN A 389 23.62 16.50 2.65
N VAL A 390 24.33 15.53 3.26
CA VAL A 390 23.88 14.88 4.50
C VAL A 390 23.77 15.90 5.64
N ALA A 391 24.76 16.77 5.81
CA ALA A 391 24.75 17.80 6.84
C ALA A 391 23.63 18.84 6.62
N ARG A 392 23.40 19.26 5.36
CA ARG A 392 22.33 20.21 5.02
C ARG A 392 20.95 19.64 5.30
N GLU A 393 20.70 18.40 4.88
CA GLU A 393 19.43 17.73 5.13
C GLU A 393 19.18 17.54 6.63
N ALA A 394 20.22 17.23 7.40
CA ALA A 394 20.14 17.10 8.85
C ALA A 394 19.92 18.44 9.58
N LEU A 395 20.39 19.55 9.02
CA LEU A 395 20.18 20.90 9.58
C LEU A 395 18.82 21.50 9.19
N THR A 396 18.26 21.07 8.06
CA THR A 396 16.99 21.60 7.51
C THR A 396 15.78 20.87 8.08
N ASN A 397 15.91 19.58 8.38
CA ASN A 397 14.91 18.80 9.13
C ASN A 397 14.99 19.08 10.62
#